data_AF-A0A4D6MJI7-F1
#
_entry.id   AF-A0A4D6MJI7-F1
#
_cell.length_a   1.000
_cell.length_b   1.000
_cell.length_c   1.000
_cell.angle_alpha   90.00
_cell.angle_beta   90.00
_cell.angle_gamma   90.00
#
_symmetry.space_group_name_H-M   'P 1'
#
loop_
_entity.id
_entity.type
_entity.pdbx_description
1 polymer ?
#
loop_
_entity_poly.entity_id
_entity_poly.type
_entity_poly.pdbx_seq_one_letter_code
_entity_poly.pdbx_strand_id
1 'polypeptide(L)'
;MGVQQQLGAFLFQVSIVFVMFLIVSASEEHKKVRGRHSSRKDHSTKMSPRLQFEITLHGLLLWASMAFLLPVGILVIRLSNREGNRRRLRIIFYVHAVLQESKLAVLLATAGAVMSIKNFNNSFNNSHQRLGVALYGIMWLQVLVGIFRPQR
;
A
#
# COMPACT_ATOMS: atom_id res chain seq x y z
N MET A 1 13.29 21.99 -3.37
CA MET A 1 12.01 21.79 -4.09
C MET A 1 10.94 22.59 -3.38
N GLY A 2 10.11 23.36 -4.11
CA GLY A 2 9.10 24.23 -3.48
C GLY A 2 7.92 23.44 -2.92
N VAL A 3 7.27 23.97 -1.87
CA VAL A 3 6.09 23.37 -1.21
C VAL A 3 4.98 23.01 -2.21
N GLN A 4 4.83 23.81 -3.28
CA GLN A 4 3.86 23.54 -4.34
C GLN A 4 4.14 22.24 -5.13
N GLN A 5 5.41 21.88 -5.35
CA GLN A 5 5.77 20.62 -6.00
C GLN A 5 5.49 19.40 -5.09
N GLN A 6 5.70 19.55 -3.78
CA GLN A 6 5.40 18.49 -2.81
C GLN A 6 3.89 18.28 -2.66
N LEU A 7 3.10 19.37 -2.66
CA LEU A 7 1.64 19.31 -2.64
C LEU A 7 1.08 18.70 -3.93
N GLY A 8 1.63 19.06 -5.09
CA GLY A 8 1.26 18.44 -6.37
C GLY A 8 1.55 16.94 -6.41
N ALA A 9 2.71 16.51 -5.90
CA ALA A 9 3.05 15.09 -5.80
C ALA A 9 2.11 14.33 -4.83
N PHE A 10 1.69 14.95 -3.74
CA PHE A 10 0.73 14.40 -2.79
C PHE A 10 -0.66 14.23 -3.41
N LEU A 11 -1.19 15.29 -4.04
CA LEU A 11 -2.49 15.27 -4.71
C LEU A 11 -2.52 14.23 -5.83
N PHE A 12 -1.44 14.12 -6.59
CA PHE A 12 -1.26 13.08 -7.60
C PHE A 12 -1.32 11.68 -6.96
N GLN A 13 -0.65 11.46 -5.83
CA GLN A 13 -0.66 10.16 -5.15
C GLN A 13 -2.04 9.81 -4.57
N VAL A 14 -2.75 10.79 -3.99
CA VAL A 14 -4.14 10.62 -3.54
C VAL A 14 -5.06 10.30 -4.72
N SER A 15 -4.88 10.97 -5.87
CA SER A 15 -5.67 10.70 -7.07
C SER A 15 -5.44 9.29 -7.62
N ILE A 16 -4.20 8.77 -7.60
CA ILE A 16 -3.92 7.38 -8.00
C ILE A 16 -4.62 6.39 -7.06
N VAL A 17 -4.56 6.63 -5.75
CA VAL A 17 -5.25 5.78 -4.76
C VAL A 17 -6.76 5.79 -5.00
N PHE A 18 -7.33 6.97 -5.25
CA PHE A 18 -8.75 7.13 -5.56
C PHE A 18 -9.14 6.41 -6.86
N VAL A 19 -8.34 6.55 -7.92
CA VAL A 19 -8.57 5.86 -9.20
C VAL A 19 -8.43 4.34 -9.05
N MET A 20 -7.43 3.84 -8.32
CA MET A 20 -7.31 2.41 -8.02
C MET A 20 -8.53 1.90 -7.27
N PHE A 21 -9.02 2.65 -6.28
CA PHE A 21 -10.24 2.31 -5.55
C PHE A 21 -11.45 2.25 -6.48
N LEU A 22 -11.60 3.21 -7.40
CA LEU A 22 -12.69 3.24 -8.39
C LEU A 22 -12.61 2.08 -9.39
N ILE A 23 -11.44 1.81 -9.99
CA ILE A 23 -11.24 0.72 -10.96
C ILE A 23 -11.55 -0.63 -10.31
N VAL A 24 -11.02 -0.85 -9.10
CA VAL A 24 -11.28 -2.07 -8.33
C VAL A 24 -12.75 -2.17 -7.96
N SER A 25 -13.44 -1.07 -7.66
CA SER A 25 -14.88 -1.05 -7.38
C SER A 25 -15.74 -1.37 -8.61
N ALA A 26 -15.39 -0.82 -9.78
CA ALA A 26 -16.08 -1.07 -11.04
C ALA A 26 -15.92 -2.53 -11.53
N SER A 27 -14.77 -3.15 -11.30
CA SER A 27 -14.52 -4.55 -11.67
C SER A 27 -15.46 -5.56 -10.97
N GLU A 28 -15.95 -5.23 -9.77
CA GLU A 28 -16.86 -6.10 -9.00
C GLU A 28 -18.31 -5.99 -9.45
N GLU A 29 -18.75 -4.83 -9.99
CA GLU A 29 -20.09 -4.67 -10.54
C GLU A 29 -20.30 -5.62 -11.75
N HIS A 30 -19.26 -5.80 -12.56
CA HIS A 30 -19.30 -6.69 -13.73
C HIS A 30 -19.30 -8.19 -13.37
N LYS A 31 -18.87 -8.57 -12.15
CA LYS A 31 -18.94 -9.97 -11.66
C LYS A 31 -20.28 -10.28 -10.99
N LYS A 32 -20.92 -9.32 -10.33
CA LYS A 32 -22.22 -9.52 -9.66
C LYS A 32 -23.38 -9.79 -10.62
N VAL A 33 -23.25 -9.43 -11.89
CA VAL A 33 -24.30 -9.67 -12.91
C VAL A 33 -24.29 -11.11 -13.45
N ARG A 34 -23.24 -11.92 -13.24
CA ARG A 34 -23.09 -13.26 -13.87
C ARG A 34 -23.22 -14.46 -12.93
N GLY A 35 -23.86 -14.31 -11.77
CA GLY A 35 -23.88 -15.37 -10.75
C GLY A 35 -25.19 -15.49 -10.00
N ARG A 36 -26.30 -15.76 -10.70
CA ARG A 36 -27.57 -16.14 -10.06
C ARG A 36 -28.05 -17.48 -10.60
N HIS A 37 -27.46 -18.58 -10.13
CA HIS A 37 -28.18 -19.85 -10.00
C HIS A 37 -27.47 -20.88 -9.10
N SER A 38 -28.30 -21.57 -8.29
CA SER A 38 -28.13 -22.92 -7.75
C SER A 38 -27.46 -23.16 -6.37
N SER A 39 -28.33 -23.48 -5.40
CA SER A 39 -28.30 -24.68 -4.52
C SER A 39 -27.38 -24.77 -3.28
N ARG A 40 -28.03 -24.51 -2.12
CA ARG A 40 -28.10 -25.28 -0.85
C ARG A 40 -27.06 -26.38 -0.51
N LYS A 41 -26.65 -26.36 0.78
CA LYS A 41 -25.83 -27.30 1.62
C LYS A 41 -24.31 -27.08 1.44
N ASP A 42 -23.50 -26.80 2.47
CA ASP A 42 -23.32 -27.56 3.71
C ASP A 42 -22.56 -26.71 4.78
N HIS A 43 -22.80 -26.95 6.06
CA HIS A 43 -22.25 -26.18 7.18
C HIS A 43 -20.93 -26.80 7.64
N SER A 44 -19.87 -26.62 6.86
CA SER A 44 -18.51 -26.71 7.36
C SER A 44 -17.83 -25.38 7.10
N THR A 45 -17.32 -24.75 8.15
CA THR A 45 -16.50 -23.53 8.13
C THR A 45 -15.15 -23.78 7.47
N LYS A 46 -15.13 -24.43 6.30
CA LYS A 46 -13.95 -24.52 5.45
C LYS A 46 -13.80 -23.21 4.70
N MET A 47 -12.69 -22.53 4.97
CA MET A 47 -12.24 -21.36 4.21
C MET A 47 -12.21 -21.71 2.72
N SER A 48 -12.95 -20.96 1.90
CA SER A 48 -12.97 -21.20 0.45
C SER A 48 -11.56 -20.98 -0.13
N PRO A 49 -11.15 -21.72 -1.18
CA PRO A 49 -9.83 -21.53 -1.81
C PRO A 49 -9.60 -20.08 -2.27
N ARG A 50 -10.67 -19.39 -2.68
CA ARG A 50 -10.61 -17.97 -3.03
C ARG A 50 -10.30 -17.08 -1.83
N LEU A 51 -10.98 -17.29 -0.71
CA LEU A 51 -10.73 -16.53 0.51
C LEU A 51 -9.30 -16.76 1.03
N GLN A 52 -8.79 -18.00 0.96
CA GLN A 52 -7.40 -18.30 1.33
C GLN A 52 -6.39 -17.59 0.42
N PHE A 53 -6.63 -17.58 -0.89
CA PHE A 53 -5.80 -16.84 -1.84
C PHE A 53 -5.83 -15.33 -1.53
N GLU A 54 -7.00 -14.77 -1.25
CA GLU A 54 -7.15 -13.35 -0.93
C GLU A 54 -6.41 -12.96 0.35
N ILE A 55 -6.49 -13.79 1.39
CA ILE A 55 -5.73 -13.60 2.65
C ILE A 55 -4.23 -13.70 2.39
N THR A 56 -3.80 -14.69 1.60
CA THR A 56 -2.38 -14.89 1.27
C THR A 56 -1.83 -13.70 0.49
N LEU A 57 -2.56 -13.23 -0.53
CA LEU A 57 -2.16 -12.10 -1.35
C LEU A 57 -2.14 -10.80 -0.55
N HIS A 58 -3.13 -10.56 0.30
CA HIS A 58 -3.15 -9.43 1.24
C HIS A 58 -1.91 -9.42 2.13
N GLY A 59 -1.58 -10.57 2.75
CA GLY A 59 -0.40 -10.73 3.58
C GLY A 59 0.90 -10.49 2.82
N LEU A 60 1.01 -11.03 1.60
CA LEU A 60 2.19 -10.86 0.74
C LEU A 60 2.39 -9.39 0.31
N LEU A 61 1.31 -8.71 -0.08
CA LEU A 61 1.31 -7.28 -0.43
C LEU A 61 1.80 -6.42 0.75
N LEU A 62 1.24 -6.66 1.94
CA LEU A 62 1.62 -5.93 3.15
C LEU A 62 3.05 -6.24 3.59
N TRP A 63 3.49 -7.50 3.47
CA TRP A 63 4.86 -7.90 3.78
C TRP A 63 5.86 -7.22 2.83
N ALA A 64 5.65 -7.31 1.52
CA ALA A 64 6.50 -6.68 0.53
C ALA A 64 6.58 -5.16 0.74
N SER A 65 5.46 -4.51 1.06
CA SER A 65 5.44 -3.08 1.37
C SER A 65 6.14 -2.74 2.69
N MET A 66 5.56 -3.16 3.82
CA MET A 66 5.90 -2.63 5.14
C MET A 66 7.15 -3.28 5.73
N ALA A 67 7.39 -4.56 5.44
CA ALA A 67 8.53 -5.30 6.01
C ALA A 67 9.77 -5.27 5.11
N PHE A 68 9.61 -5.03 3.81
CA PHE A 68 10.74 -5.04 2.87
C PHE A 68 11.01 -3.65 2.25
N LEU A 69 10.07 -3.11 1.48
CA LEU A 69 10.30 -1.87 0.72
C LEU A 69 10.52 -0.64 1.61
N LEU A 70 9.72 -0.47 2.68
CA LEU A 70 9.90 0.66 3.59
C LEU A 70 11.28 0.65 4.29
N PRO A 71 11.73 -0.46 4.93
CA PRO A 71 13.07 -0.51 5.51
C PRO A 71 14.21 -0.30 4.51
N VAL A 72 14.13 -0.90 3.32
CA VAL A 72 15.13 -0.73 2.26
C VAL A 72 15.20 0.73 1.82
N GLY A 73 14.04 1.38 1.62
CA GLY A 73 13.97 2.80 1.28
C GLY A 73 14.66 3.70 2.31
N ILE A 74 14.44 3.47 3.60
CA ILE A 74 15.09 4.21 4.68
C ILE A 74 16.61 3.98 4.65
N LEU A 75 17.06 2.73 4.49
CA LEU A 75 18.47 2.38 4.47
C LEU A 75 19.20 3.10 3.33
N VAL A 76 18.61 3.14 2.14
CA VAL A 76 19.20 3.85 1.00
C VAL A 76 19.32 5.34 1.26
N ILE A 77 18.28 6.00 1.80
CA ILE A 77 18.37 7.44 2.10
C ILE A 77 19.52 7.69 3.10
N ARG A 78 19.67 6.83 4.11
CA ARG A 78 20.74 6.98 5.11
C ARG A 78 22.13 6.73 4.54
N LEU A 79 22.27 5.74 3.66
CA LEU A 79 23.53 5.49 2.95
C LEU A 79 23.86 6.63 1.99
N SER A 80 22.86 7.21 1.32
CA SER A 80 23.00 8.38 0.44
C SER A 80 23.64 9.57 1.15
N ASN A 81 23.16 9.87 2.36
CA ASN A 81 23.60 11.05 3.10
C ASN A 81 25.02 10.93 3.66
N ARG A 82 25.61 9.73 3.65
CA ARG A 82 26.97 9.47 4.14
C ARG A 82 28.00 9.36 3.01
N GLU A 83 27.59 9.45 1.75
CA GLU A 83 28.45 9.11 0.62
C GLU A 83 29.13 10.32 -0.01
N GLY A 84 30.44 10.43 0.16
CA GLY A 84 31.27 11.48 -0.47
C GLY A 84 31.73 11.15 -1.90
N ASN A 85 31.59 9.91 -2.35
CA ASN A 85 32.08 9.48 -3.66
C ASN A 85 31.03 9.70 -4.78
N ARG A 86 31.39 10.49 -5.80
CA ARG A 86 30.51 10.81 -6.96
C ARG A 86 29.96 9.59 -7.71
N ARG A 87 30.72 8.48 -7.81
CA ARG A 87 30.26 7.27 -8.51
C ARG A 87 29.18 6.53 -7.71
N ARG A 88 29.37 6.38 -6.40
CA ARG A 88 28.37 5.77 -5.50
C ARG A 88 27.15 6.67 -5.34
N LEU A 89 27.32 7.99 -5.29
CA LEU A 89 26.19 8.92 -5.29
C LEU A 89 25.30 8.76 -6.53
N ARG A 90 25.87 8.50 -7.72
CA ARG A 90 25.10 8.23 -8.94
C ARG A 90 24.32 6.90 -8.87
N ILE A 91 24.93 5.86 -8.31
CA ILE A 91 24.25 4.58 -8.06
C ILE A 91 23.13 4.79 -7.04
N ILE A 92 23.40 5.51 -5.95
CA ILE A 92 22.41 5.82 -4.93
C ILE A 92 21.31 6.72 -5.49
N PHE A 93 21.60 7.63 -6.42
CA PHE A 93 20.60 8.44 -7.11
C PHE A 93 19.73 7.60 -8.04
N TYR A 94 20.30 6.66 -8.80
CA TYR A 94 19.54 5.70 -9.60
C TYR A 94 18.69 4.79 -8.71
N VAL A 95 19.29 4.28 -7.64
CA VAL A 95 18.61 3.48 -6.63
C VAL A 95 17.55 4.31 -5.91
N HIS A 96 17.73 5.62 -5.71
CA HIS A 96 16.74 6.55 -5.13
C HIS A 96 15.62 6.92 -6.12
N ALA A 97 15.94 7.06 -7.41
CA ALA A 97 14.98 7.26 -8.49
C ALA A 97 14.15 6.00 -8.75
N VAL A 98 14.77 4.83 -8.64
CA VAL A 98 14.07 3.54 -8.56
C VAL A 98 13.30 3.47 -7.23
N LEU A 99 13.91 3.87 -6.09
CA LEU A 99 13.32 3.96 -4.74
C LEU A 99 12.34 5.12 -4.50
N GLN A 100 11.87 5.72 -5.59
CA GLN A 100 10.46 6.08 -5.73
C GLN A 100 9.52 4.89 -5.35
N GLU A 101 10.06 3.69 -5.10
CA GLU A 101 9.61 2.62 -4.18
C GLU A 101 8.89 3.07 -2.90
N SER A 102 9.18 4.23 -2.30
CA SER A 102 8.34 4.71 -1.19
C SER A 102 6.88 4.95 -1.60
N LYS A 103 6.65 5.39 -2.84
CA LYS A 103 5.30 5.45 -3.44
C LYS A 103 4.78 4.05 -3.71
N LEU A 104 5.63 3.15 -4.20
CA LEU A 104 5.25 1.76 -4.47
C LEU A 104 4.83 1.04 -3.19
N ALA A 105 5.57 1.22 -2.09
CA ALA A 105 5.23 0.69 -0.78
C ALA A 105 3.87 1.22 -0.29
N VAL A 106 3.62 2.53 -0.39
CA VAL A 106 2.32 3.13 -0.04
C VAL A 106 1.20 2.60 -0.94
N LEU A 107 1.46 2.39 -2.24
CA LEU A 107 0.50 1.82 -3.18
C LEU A 107 0.19 0.34 -2.88
N LEU A 108 1.21 -0.49 -2.61
CA LEU A 108 1.03 -1.89 -2.22
C LEU A 108 0.28 -2.02 -0.90
N ALA A 109 0.63 -1.20 0.09
CA ALA A 109 -0.09 -1.15 1.36
C ALA A 109 -1.56 -0.73 1.16
N THR A 110 -1.80 0.22 0.26
CA THR A 110 -3.17 0.65 -0.08
C THR A 110 -3.93 -0.44 -0.84
N ALA A 111 -3.30 -1.13 -1.78
CA ALA A 111 -3.90 -2.26 -2.48
C ALA A 111 -4.27 -3.38 -1.49
N GLY A 112 -3.36 -3.71 -0.56
CA GLY A 112 -3.63 -4.64 0.54
C GLY A 112 -4.80 -4.19 1.42
N ALA A 113 -4.84 -2.92 1.81
CA ALA A 113 -5.92 -2.36 2.62
C ALA A 113 -7.28 -2.39 1.90
N VAL A 114 -7.33 -1.98 0.63
CA VAL A 114 -8.55 -2.02 -0.20
C VAL A 114 -9.03 -3.46 -0.35
N MET A 115 -8.11 -4.41 -0.61
CA MET A 115 -8.44 -5.82 -0.69
C MET A 115 -9.06 -6.35 0.61
N SER A 116 -8.50 -5.97 1.76
CA SER A 116 -9.04 -6.33 3.07
C SER A 116 -10.43 -5.76 3.30
N ILE A 117 -10.63 -4.47 3.01
CA ILE A 117 -11.92 -3.77 3.18
C ILE A 117 -13.02 -4.41 2.33
N LYS A 118 -12.70 -4.77 1.09
CA LYS A 118 -13.68 -5.29 0.12
C LYS A 118 -14.00 -6.77 0.32
N ASN A 119 -13.02 -7.58 0.70
CA ASN A 119 -13.15 -9.03 0.67
C ASN A 119 -13.32 -9.66 2.05
N PHE A 120 -12.96 -8.96 3.13
CA PHE A 120 -13.05 -9.49 4.50
C PHE A 120 -14.12 -8.79 5.34
N ASN A 121 -14.57 -9.47 6.39
CA ASN A 121 -15.48 -8.88 7.36
C ASN A 121 -14.69 -7.96 8.33
N ASN A 122 -14.82 -6.66 8.14
CA ASN A 122 -14.08 -5.65 8.89
C ASN A 122 -14.90 -5.10 10.07
N SER A 123 -15.17 -5.94 11.06
CA SER A 123 -15.79 -5.51 12.32
C SER A 123 -14.81 -4.78 13.26
N PHE A 124 -13.51 -4.81 12.96
CA PHE A 124 -12.42 -4.21 13.74
C PHE A 124 -12.40 -4.63 15.23
N ASN A 125 -13.03 -5.76 15.57
CA ASN A 125 -13.00 -6.29 16.94
C ASN A 125 -11.68 -7.01 17.26
N ASN A 126 -10.88 -7.32 16.22
CA ASN A 126 -9.64 -8.05 16.34
C ASN A 126 -8.44 -7.09 16.43
N SER A 127 -7.47 -7.42 17.28
CA SER A 127 -6.23 -6.65 17.43
C SER A 127 -5.45 -6.51 16.12
N HIS A 128 -5.44 -7.52 15.26
CA HIS A 128 -4.80 -7.49 13.94
C HIS A 128 -5.43 -6.42 13.03
N GLN A 129 -6.77 -6.35 12.97
CA GLN A 129 -7.47 -5.36 12.15
C GLN A 129 -7.25 -3.93 12.67
N ARG A 130 -7.33 -3.75 14.00
CA ARG A 130 -7.04 -2.45 14.65
C ARG A 130 -5.61 -2.01 14.41
N LEU A 131 -4.66 -2.92 14.54
CA LEU A 131 -3.24 -2.66 14.27
C LEU A 131 -3.04 -2.32 12.78
N GLY A 132 -3.69 -3.04 11.87
CA GLY A 132 -3.62 -2.76 10.44
C GLY A 132 -4.07 -1.34 10.08
N VAL A 133 -5.20 -0.88 10.62
CA VAL A 133 -5.68 0.50 10.42
C VAL A 133 -4.76 1.53 11.06
N ALA A 134 -4.28 1.27 12.28
CA ALA A 134 -3.35 2.17 12.97
C ALA A 134 -2.05 2.33 12.18
N LEU A 135 -1.45 1.23 11.71
CA LEU A 135 -0.24 1.24 10.90
C LEU A 135 -0.46 1.95 9.55
N TYR A 136 -1.61 1.71 8.91
CA TYR A 136 -1.97 2.41 7.67
C TYR A 136 -2.10 3.93 7.89
N GLY A 137 -2.76 4.34 8.98
CA GLY A 137 -2.88 5.75 9.37
C GLY A 137 -1.52 6.40 9.66
N ILE A 138 -0.65 5.73 10.41
CA ILE A 138 0.71 6.20 10.71
C ILE A 138 1.53 6.35 9.43
N MET A 139 1.42 5.40 8.49
CA MET A 139 2.11 5.47 7.20
C MET A 139 1.69 6.72 6.41
N TRP A 140 0.39 7.04 6.35
CA TRP A 140 -0.09 8.26 5.70
C TRP A 140 0.32 9.53 6.46
N LEU A 141 0.28 9.51 7.79
CA LEU A 141 0.77 10.62 8.61
C LEU A 141 2.25 10.90 8.34
N GLN A 142 3.08 9.87 8.19
CA GLN A 142 4.49 10.00 7.85
C GLN A 142 4.68 10.67 6.49
N VAL A 143 3.85 10.34 5.49
CA VAL A 143 3.86 11.01 4.17
C VAL A 143 3.48 12.49 4.30
N LEU A 144 2.42 12.80 5.06
CA LEU A 144 1.97 14.17 5.31
C LEU A 144 3.04 15.01 6.00
N VAL A 145 3.61 14.51 7.10
CA VAL A 145 4.68 15.19 7.83
C VAL A 145 5.92 15.37 6.94
N GLY A 146 6.22 14.41 6.05
CA GLY A 146 7.29 14.52 5.07
C GLY A 146 7.11 15.67 4.07
N ILE A 147 5.86 16.00 3.71
CA ILE A 147 5.53 17.13 2.81
C ILE A 147 5.74 18.46 3.52
N PHE A 148 5.27 18.57 4.77
CA PHE A 148 5.41 19.81 5.55
C PHE A 148 6.82 19.99 6.15
N ARG A 149 7.72 19.02 5.96
CA ARG A 149 9.07 19.08 6.50
C ARG A 149 9.85 20.20 5.81
N PRO A 150 10.29 21.24 6.54
CA PRO A 150 11.06 22.34 5.96
C PRO A 150 12.37 21.81 5.37
N GLN A 151 12.70 22.26 4.15
CA GLN A 151 13.99 22.02 3.54
C GLN A 151 15.07 22.73 4.38
N ARG A 152 16.07 21.98 4.80
CA ARG A 152 17.28 22.50 5.47
C ARG A 152 18.43 22.43 4.49
#